data_AF-A0A8T7D9C7-F1
#
_entry.id   AF-A0A8T7D9C7-F1
#
_cell.length_a   1.000
_cell.length_b   1.000
_cell.length_c   1.000
_cell.angle_alpha   90.00
_cell.angle_beta   90.00
_cell.angle_gamma   90.00
#
_symmetry.space_group_name_H-M   'P 1'
#
loop_
_entity.id
_entity.type
_entity.pdbx_description
1 polymer ?
#
loop_
_entity_poly.entity_id
_entity_poly.type
_entity_poly.pdbx_seq_one_letter_code
_entity_poly.pdbx_strand_id
1 'polypeptide(L)' 'MDDKRQNEDPIPSNLDQFLNQVQMLTLHKVEEFGWHLWFVRRPLFQEAMAVVT' A
#
# COMPACT_ATOMS: atom_id res chain seq x y z
N MET A 1 -20.69 -13.00 3.20
CA MET A 1 -19.67 -12.56 2.24
C MET A 1 -18.88 -11.49 2.97
N ASP A 2 -17.84 -11.91 3.67
CA ASP A 2 -17.03 -11.03 4.52
C ASP A 2 -16.33 -10.02 3.63
N ASP A 3 -16.76 -8.76 3.74
CA ASP A 3 -16.09 -7.65 3.10
C ASP A 3 -14.76 -7.42 3.82
N LYS A 4 -13.73 -8.16 3.37
CA LYS A 4 -12.36 -8.11 3.90
C LYS A 4 -11.70 -6.74 3.74
N ARG A 5 -12.36 -5.78 3.07
CA ARG A 5 -11.83 -4.45 2.80
C ARG A 5 -12.39 -3.38 3.72
N GLN A 6 -13.35 -3.70 4.59
CA GLN A 6 -13.96 -2.75 5.55
C GLN A 6 -14.25 -1.35 4.95
N ASN A 7 -14.68 -1.25 3.68
CA ASN A 7 -14.87 0.02 2.95
C ASN A 7 -13.63 0.93 2.83
N GLU A 8 -12.41 0.43 3.03
CA GLU A 8 -11.19 1.21 2.84
C GLU A 8 -10.78 1.24 1.37
N ASP A 9 -10.35 2.42 0.91
CA ASP A 9 -9.87 2.62 -0.45
C ASP A 9 -8.69 1.69 -0.77
N PRO A 10 -8.53 1.26 -2.04
CA PRO A 10 -7.38 0.46 -2.48
C PRO A 10 -6.05 1.15 -2.17
N ILE A 11 -6.04 2.48 -2.26
CA ILE A 11 -4.94 3.35 -1.88
C ILE A 11 -5.42 4.19 -0.70
N PRO A 12 -5.04 3.85 0.54
CA PRO A 12 -5.39 4.66 1.70
C PRO A 12 -4.74 6.05 1.61
N SER A 13 -5.43 7.08 2.07
CA SER A 13 -4.85 8.45 2.16
C SER A 13 -3.73 8.56 3.20
N ASN A 14 -3.66 7.62 4.13
CA ASN A 14 -2.74 7.50 5.27
C ASN A 14 -1.73 6.36 5.06
N LEU A 15 -1.01 6.36 3.93
CA LEU A 15 -0.04 5.31 3.58
C LEU A 15 1.04 5.10 4.66
N ASP A 16 1.41 6.16 5.37
CA ASP A 16 2.38 6.18 6.46
C ASP A 16 1.95 5.33 7.68
N GLN A 17 0.66 5.05 7.83
CA GLN A 17 0.16 4.16 8.89
C GLN A 17 0.29 2.67 8.53
N PHE A 18 0.47 2.36 7.25
CA PHE A 18 0.54 0.99 6.75
C PHE A 18 1.95 0.60 6.29
N LEU A 19 2.65 1.53 5.64
CA LEU A 19 3.97 1.31 5.08
C LEU A 19 5.03 1.87 6.03
N ASN A 20 6.05 1.07 6.30
CA ASN A 20 7.20 1.55 7.05
C ASN A 20 8.05 2.53 6.20
N GLN A 21 9.02 3.20 6.84
CA GLN A 21 9.85 4.21 6.19
C GLN A 21 10.61 3.68 4.97
N VAL A 22 11.11 2.44 5.03
CA VAL A 22 11.86 1.83 3.92
C VAL A 22 10.93 1.54 2.73
N GLN A 23 9.72 1.05 3.00
CA GLN A 23 8.70 0.82 1.98
C GLN A 23 8.25 2.12 1.32
N MET A 24 8.05 3.19 2.10
CA MET A 24 7.72 4.53 1.58
C MET A 24 8.84 5.09 0.69
N LEU A 25 10.10 5.02 1.13
CA LEU A 25 11.25 5.45 0.33
C LEU A 25 11.37 4.64 -0.97
N THR A 26 11.13 3.32 -0.89
CA THR A 26 11.15 2.45 -2.06
C THR A 26 10.02 2.81 -3.02
N LEU A 27 8.81 3.08 -2.51
CA LEU A 27 7.66 3.48 -3.32
C LEU A 27 7.96 4.76 -4.11
N HIS A 28 8.44 5.80 -3.44
CA HIS A 28 8.85 7.04 -4.13
C HIS A 28 9.95 6.79 -5.16
N LYS A 29 10.91 5.92 -4.84
CA LYS A 29 11.98 5.61 -5.78
C LYS A 29 11.47 4.92 -7.04
N VAL A 30 10.51 4.00 -6.92
CA VAL A 30 9.93 3.32 -8.09
C VAL A 30 8.98 4.23 -8.88
N GLU A 31 8.33 5.19 -8.22
CA GLU A 31 7.52 6.22 -8.88
C GLU A 31 8.36 7.09 -9.83
N GLU A 32 9.63 7.35 -9.51
CA GLU A 32 10.55 8.03 -10.42
C GLU A 32 10.81 7.26 -11.74
N PHE A 33 10.59 5.94 -11.75
CA PHE A 33 10.73 5.10 -12.96
C PHE A 33 9.41 4.93 -13.72
N GLY A 34 8.34 5.61 -13.30
CA GLY A 34 7.03 5.58 -13.94
C GLY A 34 6.09 4.47 -13.45
N TRP A 35 6.49 3.70 -12.44
CA TRP A 35 5.56 2.81 -11.75
C TRP A 35 4.66 3.59 -10.79
N HIS A 36 3.45 3.12 -10.57
CA HIS A 36 2.51 3.82 -9.69
C HIS A 36 1.94 2.87 -8.64
N LEU A 37 1.70 3.38 -7.44
CA LEU A 37 0.98 2.62 -6.41
C LEU A 37 -0.41 2.24 -6.94
N TRP A 38 -0.69 0.94 -6.98
CA TRP A 38 -1.97 0.43 -7.44
C TRP A 38 -2.91 0.14 -6.27
N PHE A 39 -2.41 -0.56 -5.25
CA PHE A 39 -3.11 -0.73 -3.98
C PHE A 39 -2.15 -1.19 -2.87
N VAL A 40 -2.62 -1.09 -1.62
CA VAL A 40 -1.92 -1.64 -0.45
C VAL A 40 -2.62 -2.90 0.04
N ARG A 41 -1.90 -4.02 0.06
CA ARG A 41 -2.38 -5.27 0.64
C ARG A 41 -2.24 -5.20 2.16
N ARG A 42 -3.34 -5.43 2.89
CA ARG A 42 -3.43 -5.35 4.36
C ARG A 42 -3.95 -6.66 4.97
N PRO A 43 -3.12 -7.71 5.14
CA PRO A 43 -3.56 -8.94 5.80
C PRO A 43 -3.63 -8.74 7.33
N LEU A 44 -4.66 -9.30 7.99
CA LEU A 44 -4.89 -9.10 9.43
C LEU A 44 -3.73 -9.51 10.36
N PHE A 45 -2.81 -10.35 9.87
CA PHE A 45 -1.70 -10.90 10.66
C PHE A 45 -0.36 -10.84 9.91
N GLN A 46 -0.24 -9.99 8.88
CA GLN A 46 1.00 -9.80 8.14
C GLN A 46 1.25 -8.32 7.88
N GLU A 47 2.49 -7.97 7.57
CA GLU A 47 2.85 -6.61 7.20
C GLU A 47 2.12 -6.17 5.92
N ALA A 48 1.78 -4.90 5.85
CA ALA A 48 1.20 -4.33 4.67
C ALA A 48 2.23 -4.26 3.53
N MET A 49 1.76 -4.43 2.30
CA MET A 49 2.62 -4.40 1.11
C MET A 49 2.03 -3.50 0.04
N ALA A 50 2.86 -2.57 -0.46
CA ALA A 50 2.56 -1.78 -1.64
C ALA A 50 2.66 -2.66 -2.90
N VAL A 51 1.65 -2.60 -3.76
CA VAL A 51 1.66 -3.22 -5.08
C VAL A 51 1.72 -2.11 -6.13
N VAL A 52 2.68 -2.20 -7.05
CA VAL A 52 2.92 -1.19 -8.09
C VAL A 52 2.74 -1.79 -9.48
N THR A 53 2.43 -0.95 -10.48
CA THR A 53 2.27 -1.30 -11.91
C THR A 53 3.28 -0.61 -12.77
#